data_AF-A0A2G4J7P8-F1
#
_entry.id   AF-A0A2G4J7P8-F1
#
_cell.length_a   1.000
_cell.length_b   1.000
_cell.length_c   1.000
_cell.angle_alpha   90.00
_cell.angle_beta   90.00
_cell.angle_gamma   90.00
#
_symmetry.space_group_name_H-M   'P 1'
#
loop_
_entity.id
_entity.type
_entity.pdbx_description
1 polymer ?
#
loop_
_entity_poly.entity_id
_entity_poly.type
_entity_poly.pdbx_seq_one_letter_code
_entity_poly.pdbx_strand_id
1 'polypeptide(L)'
;MAFNTHDGLRLLNSKLVCDAAVAAEQAGYDAFTLGCFFDSGLSEARSLVDIPIVSLSETCMLTACSLGRKFAVISLTEFQKMQSEDLARAYGLADRLAGVVA
;
A
#
# COMPACT_ATOMS: atom_id res chain seq x y z
N MET A 1 -11.79 14.74 -11.20
CA MET A 1 -11.16 14.70 -9.86
C MET A 1 -9.72 14.20 -10.02
N ALA A 2 -8.80 15.10 -10.42
CA ALA A 2 -7.44 14.73 -10.88
C ALA A 2 -6.35 14.88 -9.81
N PHE A 3 -6.71 15.06 -8.53
CA PHE A 3 -5.71 15.41 -7.52
C PHE A 3 -4.64 14.32 -7.32
N ASN A 4 -5.03 13.04 -7.33
CA ASN A 4 -4.13 11.92 -7.04
C ASN A 4 -3.44 11.30 -8.29
N THR A 5 -3.51 11.97 -9.45
CA THR A 5 -2.88 11.50 -10.71
C THR A 5 -1.60 12.27 -11.06
N HIS A 6 -1.16 13.20 -10.21
CA HIS A 6 0.06 13.97 -10.45
C HIS A 6 1.27 13.25 -9.85
N ASP A 7 2.24 12.89 -10.68
CA ASP A 7 3.44 12.15 -10.26
C ASP A 7 4.22 12.88 -9.14
N GLY A 8 4.30 14.21 -9.22
CA GLY A 8 4.97 15.02 -8.20
C GLY A 8 4.36 14.88 -6.80
N LEU A 9 3.03 14.75 -6.69
CA LEU A 9 2.36 14.56 -5.41
C LEU A 9 2.59 13.15 -4.85
N ARG A 10 2.72 12.14 -5.72
CA ARG A 10 3.04 10.76 -5.30
C ARG A 10 4.45 10.67 -4.73
N LEU A 11 5.43 11.29 -5.39
CA LEU A 11 6.80 11.37 -4.89
C LEU A 11 6.89 12.07 -3.53
N LEU A 12 6.15 13.18 -3.35
CA LEU A 12 6.06 13.85 -2.07
C LEU A 12 5.48 12.94 -0.99
N ASN A 13 4.41 12.20 -1.30
CA ASN A 13 3.81 11.26 -0.36
C ASN A 13 4.79 10.15 0.05
N SER A 14 5.52 9.55 -0.90
CA SER A 14 6.55 8.54 -0.58
C SER A 14 7.62 9.10 0.35
N LYS A 15 8.10 10.33 0.10
CA LYS A 15 9.06 10.98 1.00
C LYS A 15 8.50 11.15 2.41
N LEU A 16 7.26 11.64 2.54
CA LEU A 16 6.61 11.85 3.84
C LEU A 16 6.46 10.55 4.63
N VAL A 17 6.14 9.45 3.95
CA VAL A 17 6.07 8.12 4.56
C VAL A 17 7.44 7.69 5.09
N CYS A 18 8.50 7.83 4.30
CA CYS A 18 9.86 7.49 4.73
C CYS A 18 10.32 8.32 5.93
N ASP A 19 10.12 9.65 5.88
CA ASP A 19 10.49 10.55 6.97
C ASP A 19 9.72 10.18 8.26
N ALA A 20 8.44 9.81 8.14
CA ALA A 20 7.61 9.39 9.28
C ALA A 20 8.05 8.03 9.87
N ALA A 21 8.44 7.07 9.04
CA ALA A 21 8.93 5.77 9.50
C ALA A 21 10.23 5.92 10.31
N VAL A 22 11.19 6.71 9.80
CA VAL A 22 12.45 7.01 10.49
C VAL A 22 12.18 7.73 11.82
N ALA A 23 11.28 8.71 11.82
CA ALA A 23 10.90 9.42 13.04
C ALA A 23 10.26 8.49 14.08
N ALA A 24 9.47 7.51 13.65
CA ALA A 24 8.86 6.52 14.55
C ALA A 24 9.92 5.61 15.19
N GLU A 25 10.87 5.08 14.41
CA GLU A 25 11.95 4.27 14.97
C GLU A 25 12.81 5.07 15.97
N GLN A 26 13.17 6.31 15.63
CA GLN A 26 13.93 7.20 16.52
C GLN A 26 13.19 7.52 17.83
N ALA A 27 11.85 7.55 17.79
CA ALA A 27 11.01 7.73 18.97
C ALA A 27 10.84 6.45 19.81
N GLY A 28 11.39 5.32 19.37
CA GLY A 28 11.36 4.05 20.08
C GLY A 28 10.04 3.28 19.94
N TYR A 29 9.28 3.48 18.86
CA TYR A 29 8.11 2.66 18.57
C TYR A 29 8.54 1.25 18.11
N ASP A 30 7.74 0.23 18.45
CA ASP A 30 8.03 -1.17 18.08
C ASP A 30 7.62 -1.53 16.66
N ALA A 31 6.76 -0.73 16.01
CA ALA A 31 6.24 -0.98 14.66
C ALA A 31 5.67 0.29 14.03
N PHE A 32 5.56 0.30 12.70
CA PHE A 32 4.94 1.38 11.93
C PHE A 32 3.85 0.85 11.00
N THR A 33 2.72 1.57 10.90
CA THR A 33 1.64 1.22 9.98
C THR A 33 1.46 2.27 8.90
N LEU A 34 1.47 1.83 7.63
CA LEU A 34 1.25 2.69 6.46
C LEU A 34 -0.23 2.65 6.07
N GLY A 35 -0.94 3.77 6.30
CA GLY A 35 -2.40 3.89 6.15
C GLY A 35 -2.92 4.29 4.77
N CYS A 36 -2.15 4.11 3.70
CA CYS A 36 -2.53 4.45 2.32
C CYS A 36 -2.73 3.18 1.50
N PHE A 37 -3.85 3.04 0.79
CA PHE A 37 -4.17 1.83 0.01
C PHE A 37 -3.31 1.64 -1.26
N PHE A 38 -2.36 2.53 -1.53
CA PHE A 38 -1.45 2.41 -2.66
C PHE A 38 0.00 2.19 -2.25
N ASP A 39 0.23 1.96 -0.95
CA ASP A 39 1.50 1.55 -0.36
C ASP A 39 2.72 2.34 -0.88
N SER A 40 2.51 3.63 -1.13
CA SER A 40 3.53 4.50 -1.71
C SER A 40 4.68 4.70 -0.73
N GLY A 41 5.90 4.41 -1.17
CA GLY A 41 7.08 4.47 -0.31
C GLY A 41 7.22 3.30 0.66
N LEU A 42 6.40 2.24 0.55
CA LEU A 42 6.47 1.09 1.47
C LEU A 42 7.82 0.38 1.39
N SER A 43 8.30 0.07 0.19
CA SER A 43 9.58 -0.60 -0.03
C SER A 43 10.75 0.24 0.48
N GLU A 44 10.71 1.52 0.20
CA GLU A 44 11.72 2.49 0.59
C GLU A 44 11.73 2.64 2.12
N ALA A 45 10.57 2.83 2.75
CA ALA A 45 10.47 2.91 4.20
C ALA A 45 10.96 1.63 4.88
N ARG A 46 10.59 0.44 4.36
CA ARG A 46 11.07 -0.86 4.88
C ARG A 46 12.58 -1.03 4.77
N SER A 47 13.23 -0.32 3.85
CA SER A 47 14.70 -0.35 3.70
C SER A 47 15.44 0.64 4.61
N LEU A 48 14.71 1.57 5.25
CA LEU A 48 15.29 2.67 6.03
C LEU A 48 15.24 2.42 7.55
N VAL A 49 14.44 1.48 8.02
CA VAL A 49 14.23 1.19 9.44
C VAL A 49 14.28 -0.31 9.69
N ASP A 50 14.63 -0.71 10.92
CA ASP A 50 14.68 -2.09 11.38
C ASP A 50 13.33 -2.55 11.98
N ILE A 51 12.48 -1.61 12.40
CA ILE A 51 11.15 -1.94 12.93
C ILE A 51 10.19 -2.42 11.82
N PRO A 52 9.29 -3.39 12.11
CA PRO A 52 8.35 -3.90 11.12
C PRO A 52 7.39 -2.81 10.62
N ILE A 53 7.23 -2.74 9.30
CA ILE A 53 6.23 -1.89 8.65
C ILE A 53 5.09 -2.74 8.07
N VAL A 54 3.88 -2.51 8.57
CA VAL A 54 2.65 -3.14 8.10
C VAL A 54 1.91 -2.18 7.18
N SER A 55 1.59 -2.62 5.96
CA SER A 55 0.84 -1.79 5.02
C SER A 55 -0.66 -2.09 5.07
N LEU A 56 -1.48 -1.08 4.79
CA LEU A 56 -2.93 -1.25 4.72
C LEU A 56 -3.33 -2.20 3.59
N SER A 57 -2.73 -2.04 2.40
CA SER A 57 -3.17 -2.75 1.19
C SER A 57 -2.79 -4.23 1.24
N GLU A 58 -1.52 -4.53 1.52
CA GLU A 58 -1.02 -5.90 1.69
C GLU A 58 -1.82 -6.64 2.77
N THR A 59 -2.04 -6.00 3.93
CA THR A 59 -2.81 -6.58 5.04
C THR A 59 -4.25 -6.88 4.65
N CYS A 60 -4.93 -5.95 3.97
CA CYS A 60 -6.29 -6.16 3.49
C CYS A 60 -6.38 -7.33 2.50
N MET A 61 -5.46 -7.40 1.53
CA MET A 61 -5.46 -8.47 0.53
C MET A 61 -5.14 -9.84 1.13
N LEU A 62 -4.15 -9.92 2.04
CA LEU A 62 -3.80 -11.16 2.75
C LEU A 62 -4.94 -11.62 3.67
N THR A 63 -5.60 -10.68 4.35
CA THR A 63 -6.78 -10.98 5.18
C THR A 63 -7.93 -11.49 4.33
N ALA A 64 -8.21 -10.89 3.17
CA ALA A 64 -9.23 -11.40 2.27
C ALA A 64 -8.89 -12.82 1.75
N CYS A 65 -7.60 -13.11 1.54
CA CYS A 65 -7.13 -14.44 1.15
C CYS A 65 -7.27 -15.50 2.26
N SER A 66 -7.32 -15.11 3.54
CA SER A 66 -7.59 -16.05 4.64
C SER A 66 -9.08 -16.38 4.77
N LEU A 67 -9.95 -15.48 4.28
CA LEU A 67 -11.41 -15.62 4.38
C LEU A 67 -12.05 -16.33 3.17
N GLY A 68 -11.34 -16.46 2.03
CA GLY A 68 -11.91 -17.09 0.84
C GLY A 68 -10.90 -17.38 -0.27
N ARG A 69 -11.33 -18.15 -1.28
CA ARG A 69 -10.48 -18.58 -2.40
C ARG A 69 -10.01 -17.41 -3.28
N LYS A 70 -10.84 -16.39 -3.47
CA LYS A 70 -10.51 -15.18 -4.22
C LYS A 70 -11.13 -13.95 -3.55
N PHE A 71 -10.59 -12.78 -3.85
CA PHE A 71 -11.11 -11.49 -3.38
C PHE A 71 -11.27 -10.51 -4.55
N ALA A 72 -12.01 -9.42 -4.35
CA ALA A 72 -12.13 -8.32 -5.30
C ALA A 72 -11.90 -7.00 -4.59
N VAL A 73 -11.45 -5.98 -5.32
CA VAL A 73 -11.26 -4.62 -4.80
C VAL A 73 -12.32 -3.70 -5.39
N ILE A 74 -12.89 -2.82 -4.57
CA ILE A 74 -13.75 -1.72 -5.02
C ILE A 74 -12.93 -0.45 -4.92
N SER A 75 -12.74 0.21 -6.04
CA SER A 75 -11.96 1.43 -6.20
C SER A 75 -12.86 2.59 -6.62
N LEU A 76 -12.36 3.83 -6.54
CA LEU A 76 -13.15 5.03 -6.86
C LEU A 76 -12.97 5.51 -8.29
N THR A 77 -11.89 5.10 -8.96
CA THR A 77 -11.56 5.56 -10.32
C THR A 77 -10.81 4.47 -11.08
N GLU A 78 -10.86 4.52 -12.42
CA GLU A 78 -10.09 3.61 -13.27
C GLU A 78 -8.58 3.63 -12.97
N PHE A 79 -8.04 4.78 -12.56
CA PHE A 79 -6.64 4.89 -12.16
C PHE A 79 -6.34 4.13 -10.86
N GLN A 80 -7.25 4.18 -9.88
CA GLN A 80 -7.12 3.40 -8.65
C GLN A 80 -7.31 1.90 -8.90
N LYS A 81 -8.17 1.54 -9.86
CA LYS A 81 -8.31 0.18 -10.34
C LYS A 81 -6.98 -0.36 -10.87
N MET A 82 -6.34 0.35 -11.79
CA MET A 82 -5.03 -0.04 -12.31
C MET A 82 -3.99 -0.19 -11.19
N GLN A 83 -3.90 0.76 -10.27
CA GLN A 83 -2.98 0.67 -9.13
C GLN A 83 -3.25 -0.54 -8.22
N SER A 84 -4.52 -0.87 -7.98
CA SER A 84 -4.89 -2.00 -7.13
C SER A 84 -4.52 -3.34 -7.78
N GLU A 85 -4.67 -3.45 -9.10
CA GLU A 85 -4.21 -4.61 -9.86
C GLU A 85 -2.68 -4.73 -9.83
N ASP A 86 -1.97 -3.62 -9.97
CA ASP A 86 -0.51 -3.58 -9.88
C ASP A 86 0.00 -4.04 -8.51
N LEU A 87 -0.62 -3.55 -7.42
CA LEU A 87 -0.29 -3.97 -6.05
C LEU A 87 -0.56 -5.46 -5.84
N ALA A 88 -1.69 -5.97 -6.29
CA ALA A 88 -2.00 -7.40 -6.18
C ALA A 88 -0.95 -8.26 -6.91
N ARG A 89 -0.44 -7.82 -8.07
CA ARG A 89 0.68 -8.48 -8.75
C ARG A 89 1.97 -8.38 -7.94
N ALA A 90 2.31 -7.20 -7.42
CA ALA A 90 3.51 -6.98 -6.63
C ALA A 90 3.55 -7.85 -5.36
N TYR A 91 2.40 -8.11 -4.73
CA TYR A 91 2.29 -9.00 -3.57
C TYR A 91 2.14 -10.49 -3.92
N GLY A 92 2.19 -10.87 -5.21
CA GLY A 92 2.02 -12.26 -5.63
C GLY A 92 0.59 -12.79 -5.44
N LEU A 93 -0.41 -11.90 -5.38
CA LEU A 93 -1.81 -12.21 -5.15
C LEU A 93 -2.68 -12.10 -6.42
N ALA A 94 -2.07 -11.92 -7.60
CA ALA A 94 -2.79 -11.77 -8.86
C ALA A 94 -3.80 -12.90 -9.12
N ASP A 95 -3.42 -14.16 -8.88
CA ASP A 95 -4.30 -15.32 -9.09
C ASP A 95 -5.46 -15.40 -8.07
N ARG A 96 -5.30 -14.71 -6.93
CA ARG A 96 -6.30 -14.59 -5.87
C ARG A 96 -7.23 -13.40 -6.10
N LEU A 97 -6.87 -12.46 -6.97
CA LEU A 97 -7.71 -11.32 -7.35
C LEU A 97 -8.72 -11.75 -8.43
N ALA A 98 -10.01 -11.72 -8.09
CA ALA A 98 -11.10 -11.97 -9.04
C ALA A 98 -11.34 -10.80 -10.00
N GLY A 99 -10.98 -9.58 -9.57
CA GLY A 99 -11.08 -8.37 -10.36
C GLY A 99 -11.16 -7.13 -9.48
N VAL A 100 -11.13 -5.96 -10.13
CA VAL A 100 -11.29 -4.67 -9.48
C VAL A 100 -12.40 -3.90 -10.17
N VAL A 101 -13.32 -3.36 -9.37
CA VAL A 101 -14.44 -2.53 -9.82
C VAL A 101 -14.07 -1.07 -9.57
N ALA A 102 -14.41 -0.19 -10.51
CA ALA A 102 -14.26 1.27 -10.42
C ALA A 102 -15.60 1.95 -10.63
#